data_AF-A0A7J7LQI1-F1
#
_entry.id   AF-A0A7J7LQI1-F1
#
_cell.length_a   1.000
_cell.length_b   1.000
_cell.length_c   1.000
_cell.angle_alpha   90.00
_cell.angle_beta   90.00
_cell.angle_gamma   90.00
#
_symmetry.space_group_name_H-M   'P 1'
#
loop_
_entity.id
_entity.type
_entity.pdbx_description
1 polymer ?
#
loop_
_entity_poly.entity_id
_entity_poly.type
_entity_poly.pdbx_seq_one_letter_code
_entity_poly.pdbx_strand_id
1 'polypeptide(L)' 'MRGHGTHADKPYHLHAKHMYNLDRMKYLRVKLPIFVFTCFSIGVVVLVYVVIFQQRKIAST' A
#
# COMPACT_ATOMS: atom_id res chain seq x y z
N MET A 1 6.63 27.45 -41.87
CA MET A 1 6.67 26.12 -42.51
C MET A 1 7.32 25.14 -41.52
N ARG A 2 6.51 24.46 -40.69
CA ARG A 2 6.40 22.99 -40.55
C ARG A 2 7.72 22.21 -40.60
N GLY A 3 8.17 21.79 -39.41
CA GLY A 3 8.88 20.52 -39.20
C GLY A 3 8.05 19.69 -38.23
N HIS A 4 7.26 18.76 -38.76
CA HIS A 4 6.40 17.83 -38.03
C HIS A 4 7.03 16.44 -38.16
N GLY A 5 7.33 15.80 -37.03
CA GLY A 5 7.82 14.43 -36.92
C GLY A 5 8.64 14.28 -35.64
N THR A 6 8.37 13.37 -34.71
CA THR A 6 7.46 12.23 -34.67
C THR A 6 7.42 11.82 -33.19
N HIS A 7 6.26 11.47 -32.67
CA HIS A 7 6.03 10.86 -31.34
C HIS A 7 5.85 11.78 -30.12
N ALA A 8 4.63 12.29 -29.98
CA ALA A 8 3.91 12.00 -28.73
C ALA A 8 3.88 10.47 -28.48
N ASP A 9 3.67 10.01 -27.25
CA ASP A 9 3.27 8.63 -26.93
C ASP A 9 4.36 7.56 -26.73
N LYS A 10 5.37 7.82 -25.89
CA LYS A 10 5.84 6.75 -25.01
C LYS A 10 5.82 7.23 -23.56
N PRO A 11 4.74 6.95 -22.80
CA PRO A 11 4.78 7.20 -21.37
C PRO A 11 5.86 6.27 -20.80
N TYR A 12 6.80 6.86 -20.07
CA TYR A 12 7.82 6.17 -19.26
C TYR A 12 7.23 5.17 -18.23
N HIS A 13 5.90 4.97 -18.25
CA HIS A 13 5.11 4.09 -17.39
C HIS A 13 4.52 2.87 -18.14
N LEU A 14 4.52 2.83 -19.48
CA LEU A 14 3.96 1.67 -20.23
C LEU A 14 5.01 0.60 -20.59
N HIS A 15 6.32 0.92 -20.49
CA HIS A 15 7.40 0.00 -20.89
C HIS A 15 8.49 -0.15 -19.80
N ALA A 16 8.11 -0.06 -18.53
CA ALA A 16 8.99 -0.40 -17.42
C ALA A 16 9.01 -1.93 -17.25
N LYS A 17 10.15 -2.58 -17.51
CA LYS A 17 10.39 -4.02 -17.24
C LYS A 17 10.23 -4.38 -15.75
N HIS A 18 10.24 -3.37 -14.88
CA HIS A 18 10.10 -3.49 -13.43
C HIS A 18 8.79 -2.80 -13.03
N MET A 19 7.72 -3.59 -12.84
CA MET A 19 6.34 -3.10 -12.59
C MET A 19 6.21 -2.19 -11.37
N TYR A 20 7.06 -2.38 -10.37
CA TYR A 20 7.09 -1.52 -9.20
C TYR A 20 8.45 -0.85 -9.06
N ASN A 21 8.50 0.48 -9.06
CA ASN A 21 9.73 1.24 -8.87
C ASN A 21 10.17 1.27 -7.37
N LEU A 22 10.33 0.08 -6.75
CA LEU A 22 10.71 -0.05 -5.33
C LEU A 22 12.10 0.54 -5.07
N ASP A 23 13.08 0.22 -5.93
CA ASP A 23 14.48 0.62 -5.73
C ASP A 23 14.68 2.15 -5.70
N ARG A 24 13.87 2.90 -6.46
CA ARG A 24 13.92 4.38 -6.47
C ARG A 24 13.04 5.02 -5.40
N MET A 25 12.31 4.26 -4.58
CA MET A 25 11.53 4.84 -3.48
C MET A 25 12.47 5.35 -2.37
N LYS A 26 12.47 6.67 -2.18
CA LYS A 26 13.14 7.30 -1.03
C LYS A 26 12.56 6.75 0.28
N TYR A 27 13.44 6.19 1.12
CA TYR A 27 13.13 5.51 2.38
C TYR A 27 12.39 4.17 2.25
N LEU A 28 12.59 3.41 1.17
CA LEU A 28 11.96 2.09 0.97
C LEU A 28 12.13 1.16 2.19
N ARG A 29 13.34 1.05 2.73
CA ARG A 29 13.65 0.21 3.91
C ARG A 29 12.89 0.61 5.18
N VAL A 30 12.39 1.85 5.24
CA VAL A 30 11.62 2.36 6.39
C VAL A 30 10.12 2.25 6.12
N LYS A 31 9.67 2.55 4.89
CA LYS A 31 8.24 2.48 4.52
C LYS A 31 7.71 1.06 4.50
N LEU A 32 8.48 0.09 4.01
CA LEU A 32 8.06 -1.29 3.94
C LEU A 32 7.72 -1.88 5.33
N PRO A 33 8.59 -1.81 6.36
CA PRO A 33 8.26 -2.33 7.68
C PRO A 33 7.15 -1.54 8.36
N ILE A 34 7.07 -0.21 8.19
CA ILE A 34 5.97 0.60 8.75
C ILE A 34 4.63 0.17 8.14
N PHE A 35 4.60 -0.06 6.83
CA PHE A 35 3.38 -0.50 6.14
C PHE A 35 2.94 -1.88 6.63
N VAL A 36 3.86 -2.85 6.68
CA VAL A 36 3.58 -4.21 7.17
C VAL A 36 3.13 -4.17 8.63
N PHE A 37 3.80 -3.40 9.48
CA PHE A 37 3.45 -3.27 10.89
C PHE A 37 2.07 -2.64 11.07
N THR A 38 1.72 -1.63 10.27
CA THR A 38 0.41 -0.98 10.31
C THR A 38 -0.70 -1.96 9.88
N CYS A 39 -0.54 -2.64 8.75
CA CYS A 39 -1.51 -3.64 8.29
C CYS A 39 -1.71 -4.76 9.30
N PHE A 40 -0.61 -5.27 9.87
CA PHE A 40 -0.67 -6.32 10.90
C PHE A 40 -1.40 -5.83 12.16
N SER A 41 -1.07 -4.64 12.64
CA SER A 41 -1.68 -4.06 13.84
C SER A 41 -3.19 -3.90 13.69
N ILE A 42 -3.67 -3.42 12.54
CA ILE A 42 -5.11 -3.27 12.28
C ILE A 42 -5.81 -4.65 12.32
N GLY A 43 -5.19 -5.67 11.72
CA GLY A 43 -5.73 -7.04 11.75
C GLY A 43 -5.90 -7.58 13.17
N VAL A 44 -4.89 -7.41 14.03
CA VAL A 44 -4.94 -7.88 15.42
C VAL A 44 -5.93 -7.06 16.27
N VAL A 45 -5.93 -5.74 16.12
CA VAL A 45 -6.81 -4.85 16.91
C VAL A 45 -8.28 -5.17 16.68
N VAL A 46 -8.69 -5.39 15.43
CA VAL A 46 -10.09 -5.73 15.11
C VAL A 46 -10.49 -7.06 15.76
N LEU A 47 -9.64 -8.08 15.69
CA LEU A 47 -9.92 -9.40 16.28
C LEU A 47 -10.08 -9.30 17.81
N VAL A 48 -9.18 -8.60 18.49
CA VAL A 48 -9.25 -8.39 19.95
C VAL A 48 -10.49 -7.59 20.33
N TYR A 49 -10.81 -6.55 19.57
CA TYR A 49 -11.98 -5.71 19.82
C TYR A 49 -13.28 -6.51 19.74
N VAL A 50 -13.43 -7.38 18.73
CA VAL A 50 -14.62 -8.23 18.59
C VAL A 50 -14.76 -9.17 19.79
N VAL A 51 -13.66 -9.79 20.26
CA VAL A 51 -13.71 -10.67 21.44
C VAL A 51 -14.15 -9.88 22.68
N ILE A 52 -13.56 -8.72 22.94
CA ILE A 52 -13.93 -7.86 24.08
C ILE A 52 -15.40 -7.45 23.99
N PHE A 53 -15.85 -7.03 22.80
CA PHE A 53 -17.23 -6.63 22.57
C PHE A 53 -18.22 -7.77 22.85
N GLN A 54 -17.89 -8.99 22.43
CA GLN A 54 -18.72 -10.16 22.66
C GLN A 54 -18.76 -10.56 24.15
N GLN A 55 -17.60 -10.53 24.84
CA GLN A 55 -17.54 -10.79 26.28
C GLN A 55 -18.38 -9.78 27.09
N ARG A 56 -18.34 -8.49 26.72
CA ARG A 56 -19.14 -7.44 27.38
C ARG A 56 -20.65 -7.64 27.22
N LYS A 57 -21.10 -8.22 26.11
CA LYS A 57 -22.53 -8.52 25.88
C LYS A 57 -22.99 -9.70 26.74
N ILE A 58 -22.15 -10.72 26.90
CA ILE A 58 -22.45 -11.92 27.68
C ILE A 58 -22.41 -11.62 29.19
N ALA A 59 -21.42 -10.85 29.66
CA ALA A 59 -21.27 -10.50 31.08
C ALA A 59 -22.32 -9.52 31.62
N SER A 60 -23.15 -8.94 30.74
CA SER A 60 -24.23 -8.01 31.11
C SER A 60 -25.59 -8.71 31.31
N THR A 61 -25.64 -10.04 31.14
CA THR A 61 -26.79 -10.90 31.47
C THR A 61 -26.54 -11.57 32.80
#